data_AF-A0A8D8DPQ5-F1
#
_entry.id   AF-A0A8D8DPQ5-F1
#
_cell.length_a   1.000
_cell.length_b   1.000
_cell.length_c   1.000
_cell.angle_alpha   90.00
_cell.angle_beta   90.00
_cell.angle_gamma   90.00
#
_symmetry.space_group_name_H-M   'P 1'
#
loop_
_entity.id
_entity.type
_entity.pdbx_description
1 polymer ?
#
loop_
_entity_poly.entity_id
_entity_poly.type
_entity_poly.pdbx_seq_one_letter_code
_entity_poly.pdbx_strand_id
1 'polypeptide(L)'
;MSTFNLLTKEAAKAAAMASCEITITSPQEANTKSSLIVVSNRLPFVLKRDPITGKLSRHASAGGLVTAVAPVVIKGHGLWVGWSGITLEKTDEIPESDPKDCTPTAGLLSEQVVSVNVEPVLFDSYYNGCCNETFWPLFHSMPG
;
A
#
# COMPACT_ATOMS: atom_id res chain seq x y z
N MET A 1 7.89 -38.29 4.28
CA MET A 1 6.63 -37.69 3.76
C MET A 1 6.56 -36.18 3.93
N SER A 2 7.13 -35.57 4.97
CA SER A 2 7.02 -34.11 5.22
C SER A 2 7.73 -33.23 4.18
N THR A 3 8.97 -33.58 3.78
CA THR A 3 9.81 -32.75 2.89
C THR A 3 9.30 -32.67 1.46
N PHE A 4 8.68 -33.75 0.95
CA PHE A 4 8.12 -33.79 -0.41
C PHE A 4 6.88 -32.89 -0.53
N ASN A 5 6.04 -32.83 0.52
CA ASN A 5 4.89 -31.93 0.59
C ASN A 5 5.29 -30.45 0.76
N LEU A 6 6.46 -30.19 1.34
CA LEU A 6 6.99 -28.82 1.44
C LEU A 6 7.51 -28.34 0.09
N LEU A 7 8.29 -29.18 -0.61
CA LEU A 7 8.82 -28.86 -1.94
C LEU A 7 7.71 -28.61 -2.98
N THR A 8 6.62 -29.37 -2.93
CA THR A 8 5.47 -29.14 -3.83
C THR A 8 4.72 -27.85 -3.50
N LYS A 9 4.61 -27.48 -2.22
CA LYS A 9 4.03 -26.20 -1.81
C LYS A 9 4.88 -25.00 -2.25
N GLU A 10 6.20 -25.09 -2.10
CA GLU A 10 7.13 -24.03 -2.54
C GLU A 10 7.10 -23.86 -4.07
N ALA A 11 7.10 -24.96 -4.82
CA ALA A 11 6.98 -24.92 -6.27
C ALA A 11 5.65 -24.30 -6.74
N ALA A 12 4.54 -24.63 -6.07
CA ALA A 12 3.24 -24.03 -6.36
C ALA A 12 3.20 -22.52 -6.04
N LYS A 13 3.81 -22.10 -4.92
CA LYS A 13 3.94 -20.68 -4.55
C LYS A 13 4.78 -19.91 -5.57
N ALA A 14 5.90 -20.48 -6.01
CA ALA A 14 6.76 -19.88 -7.04
C ALA A 14 6.03 -19.74 -8.39
N ALA A 15 5.26 -20.75 -8.80
CA ALA A 15 4.47 -20.69 -10.03
C ALA A 15 3.36 -19.64 -9.95
N ALA A 16 2.68 -19.51 -8.81
CA ALA A 16 1.68 -18.47 -8.58
C ALA A 16 2.30 -17.07 -8.67
N MET A 17 3.44 -16.85 -8.01
CA MET A 17 4.18 -15.59 -8.08
C MET A 17 4.62 -15.20 -9.49
N ALA A 18 5.02 -16.16 -10.32
CA ALA A 18 5.46 -15.90 -11.68
C ALA A 18 4.36 -15.35 -12.60
N SER A 19 3.09 -15.48 -12.19
CA SER A 19 1.93 -15.00 -12.94
C SER A 19 1.28 -13.76 -12.32
N CYS A 20 1.80 -13.26 -11.18
CA CYS A 20 1.21 -12.12 -10.49
C CYS A 20 1.38 -10.83 -11.28
N GLU A 21 0.30 -10.04 -11.38
CA GLU A 21 0.35 -8.71 -11.96
C GLU A 21 0.30 -7.61 -10.90
N ILE A 22 0.99 -6.50 -11.17
CA ILE A 22 0.88 -5.25 -10.41
C ILE A 22 0.15 -4.26 -11.29
N THR A 23 -0.98 -3.73 -10.80
CA THR A 23 -1.75 -2.72 -11.52
C THR A 23 -1.75 -1.41 -10.75
N ILE A 24 -1.62 -0.29 -11.45
CA ILE A 24 -1.67 1.04 -10.86
C ILE A 24 -3.04 1.65 -11.17
N THR A 25 -3.72 2.18 -10.14
CA THR A 25 -4.91 3.01 -10.37
C THR A 25 -4.48 4.28 -11.10
N SER A 26 -5.19 4.66 -12.17
CA SER A 26 -4.82 5.85 -12.93
C SER A 26 -4.79 7.05 -11.98
N PRO A 27 -3.72 7.87 -11.96
CA PRO A 27 -3.82 9.17 -11.33
C PRO A 27 -4.98 9.93 -11.99
N GLN A 28 -5.90 10.46 -11.19
CA GLN A 28 -6.73 11.59 -11.61
C GLN A 28 -5.76 12.69 -12.08
N GLU A 29 -6.04 13.36 -13.22
CA GLU A 29 -5.10 14.28 -13.89
C GLU A 29 -4.39 15.24 -12.92
N ALA A 30 -3.18 14.86 -12.49
CA ALA A 30 -2.43 15.62 -11.51
C ALA A 30 -1.78 16.83 -12.18
N ASN A 31 -2.20 18.03 -11.78
CA ASN A 31 -1.64 19.29 -12.29
C ASN A 31 -0.22 19.51 -11.74
N THR A 32 0.80 19.17 -12.52
CA THR A 32 2.20 19.18 -12.05
C THR A 32 2.95 20.44 -12.47
N LYS A 33 2.81 21.53 -11.70
CA LYS A 33 3.71 22.70 -11.83
C LYS A 33 5.08 22.51 -11.18
N SER A 34 5.21 21.53 -10.28
CA SER A 34 6.46 21.00 -9.70
C SER A 34 6.14 19.68 -9.00
N SER A 35 6.48 18.54 -9.59
CA SER A 35 5.99 17.24 -9.07
C SER A 35 6.96 16.64 -8.04
N LEU A 36 6.56 16.63 -6.78
CA LEU A 36 7.11 15.70 -5.78
C LEU A 36 6.31 14.38 -5.90
N ILE A 37 7.01 13.26 -6.08
CA ILE A 37 6.39 11.92 -6.05
C ILE A 37 7.06 11.13 -4.93
N VAL A 38 6.26 10.69 -3.96
CA VAL A 38 6.67 9.80 -2.88
C VAL A 38 6.17 8.40 -3.20
N VAL A 39 7.05 7.42 -3.18
CA VAL A 39 6.71 6.01 -3.39
C VAL A 39 7.08 5.22 -2.14
N SER A 40 6.13 4.47 -1.59
CA SER A 40 6.37 3.60 -0.44
C SER A 40 5.55 2.32 -0.53
N ASN A 41 5.94 1.29 0.23
CA ASN A 41 5.27 -0.02 0.22
C ASN A 41 3.76 0.09 0.46
N ARG A 42 3.35 1.01 1.33
CA ARG A 42 1.95 1.27 1.68
C ARG A 42 1.64 2.73 1.50
N LEU A 43 0.38 3.03 1.20
CA LEU A 43 -0.18 4.36 1.38
C LEU A 43 -0.12 4.77 2.86
N PRO A 44 -0.22 6.07 3.16
CA PRO A 44 -0.18 6.56 4.54
C PRO A 44 -1.49 6.29 5.32
N PHE A 45 -2.44 5.60 4.69
CA PHE A 45 -3.67 5.07 5.25
C PHE A 45 -3.96 3.71 4.59
N VAL A 46 -4.87 2.95 5.20
CA VAL A 46 -5.47 1.76 4.58
C VAL A 46 -6.92 2.02 4.24
N LEU A 47 -7.40 1.43 3.15
CA LEU A 47 -8.81 1.43 2.79
C LEU A 47 -9.50 0.22 3.43
N LYS A 48 -10.72 0.44 3.89
CA LYS A 48 -11.64 -0.64 4.23
C LYS A 48 -12.89 -0.53 3.39
N ARG A 49 -13.38 -1.68 2.94
CA ARG A 49 -14.66 -1.79 2.25
C ARG A 49 -15.72 -2.23 3.25
N ASP A 50 -16.78 -1.45 3.36
CA ASP A 50 -17.95 -1.85 4.11
C ASP A 50 -18.64 -3.04 3.42
N PRO A 51 -18.86 -4.17 4.13
CA PRO A 51 -19.36 -5.39 3.50
C PRO A 51 -20.84 -5.33 3.12
N ILE A 52 -21.61 -4.37 3.64
CA ILE A 52 -23.04 -4.23 3.40
C ILE A 52 -23.30 -3.24 2.27
N THR A 53 -22.64 -2.08 2.33
CA THR A 53 -22.85 -0.95 1.42
C THR A 53 -21.84 -0.90 0.28
N GLY A 54 -20.72 -1.62 0.39
CA GLY A 54 -19.62 -1.58 -0.57
C GLY A 54 -18.78 -0.30 -0.54
N LYS A 55 -19.10 0.66 0.33
CA LYS A 55 -18.40 1.95 0.40
C LYS A 55 -17.00 1.79 0.96
N LEU A 56 -16.06 2.56 0.41
CA LEU A 56 -14.69 2.66 0.91
C LEU A 56 -14.58 3.74 1.99
N SER A 57 -13.74 3.49 2.99
CA SER A 57 -13.35 4.46 4.01
C SER A 57 -11.84 4.42 4.27
N ARG A 58 -11.23 5.59 4.54
CA ARG A 58 -9.83 5.68 4.95
C ARG A 58 -9.68 5.38 6.43
N HIS A 59 -8.62 4.64 6.77
CA HIS A 59 -8.17 4.44 8.14
C HIS A 59 -6.68 4.78 8.22
N ALA A 60 -6.34 5.78 9.02
CA ALA A 60 -4.96 6.26 9.12
C ALA A 60 -4.00 5.15 9.55
N SER A 61 -2.82 5.12 8.93
CA SER A 61 -1.72 4.24 9.34
C SER A 61 -0.77 5.01 10.24
N ALA A 62 -0.51 4.48 11.44
CA ALA A 62 0.51 5.04 12.31
C ALA A 62 1.92 4.69 11.80
N GLY A 63 2.87 5.62 11.92
CA GLY A 63 4.27 5.37 11.61
C GLY A 63 5.10 6.64 11.46
N GLY A 64 6.41 6.51 11.72
CA GLY A 64 7.37 7.62 11.60
C GLY A 64 7.45 8.19 10.17
N LEU A 65 7.41 7.31 9.16
CA LEU A 65 7.41 7.71 7.74
C LEU A 65 6.20 8.59 7.41
N VAL A 66 4.99 8.13 7.78
CA VAL A 66 3.74 8.87 7.52
C VAL A 66 3.77 10.23 8.19
N THR A 67 4.16 10.25 9.47
CA THR A 67 4.23 11.47 10.27
C THR A 67 5.21 12.50 9.69
N ALA A 68 6.36 12.05 9.19
CA ALA A 68 7.38 12.94 8.64
C ALA A 68 7.06 13.43 7.22
N VAL A 69 6.52 12.56 6.37
CA VAL A 69 6.44 12.82 4.91
C VAL A 69 5.08 13.39 4.49
N ALA A 70 3.98 13.04 5.15
CA ALA A 70 2.64 13.50 4.75
C ALA A 70 2.53 15.04 4.66
N PRO A 71 3.03 15.84 5.62
CA PRO A 71 2.96 17.30 5.52
C PRO A 71 3.69 17.87 4.29
N VAL A 72 4.75 17.21 3.83
CA VAL A 72 5.55 17.65 2.67
C VAL A 72 4.77 17.39 1.38
N VAL A 73 4.17 16.21 1.24
CA VAL A 73 3.34 15.86 0.07
C VAL A 73 2.12 16.78 -0.02
N ILE A 74 1.43 17.00 1.11
CA ILE A 74 0.24 17.87 1.18
C ILE A 74 0.59 19.29 0.74
N LYS A 75 1.57 19.93 1.40
CA LYS A 75 1.95 21.34 1.11
C LYS A 75 2.58 21.51 -0.27
N GLY A 76 3.29 20.49 -0.74
CA GLY A 76 3.96 20.51 -2.03
C GLY A 76 3.07 20.15 -3.22
N HIS A 77 1.78 19.88 -3.00
CA HIS A 77 0.88 19.33 -4.02
C HIS A 77 1.48 18.11 -4.74
N GLY A 78 2.17 17.26 -3.97
CA GLY A 78 2.84 16.07 -4.46
C GLY A 78 1.89 14.87 -4.59
N LEU A 79 2.40 13.79 -5.18
CA LEU A 79 1.74 12.50 -5.27
C LEU A 79 2.33 11.51 -4.27
N TRP A 80 1.48 10.66 -3.69
CA TRP A 80 1.86 9.52 -2.89
C TRP A 80 1.39 8.23 -3.56
N VAL A 81 2.35 7.36 -3.89
CA VAL A 81 2.13 6.07 -4.52
C VAL A 81 2.38 4.94 -3.51
N GLY A 82 1.45 3.99 -3.41
CA GLY A 82 1.63 2.81 -2.56
C GLY A 82 0.42 1.88 -2.53
N TRP A 83 0.54 0.75 -1.83
CA TRP A 83 -0.58 -0.20 -1.65
C TRP A 83 -1.59 0.32 -0.62
N SER A 84 -2.88 0.26 -0.96
CA SER A 84 -3.98 0.78 -0.14
C SER A 84 -4.51 -0.19 0.91
N GLY A 85 -3.96 -1.41 1.01
CA GLY A 85 -4.42 -2.43 1.95
C GLY A 85 -5.46 -3.39 1.39
N ILE A 86 -6.05 -3.08 0.23
CA ILE A 86 -7.02 -3.91 -0.48
C ILE A 86 -6.76 -3.83 -1.99
N THR A 87 -7.36 -4.75 -2.74
CA THR A 87 -7.41 -4.64 -4.22
C THR A 87 -8.56 -3.73 -4.61
N LEU A 88 -8.27 -2.71 -5.41
CA LEU A 88 -9.26 -1.79 -5.98
C LEU A 88 -9.69 -2.24 -7.38
N GLU A 89 -10.97 -2.17 -7.66
CA GLU A 89 -11.55 -2.29 -8.99
C GLU A 89 -11.42 -0.97 -9.74
N LYS A 90 -11.57 -0.99 -11.08
CA LYS A 90 -11.46 0.22 -11.91
C LYS A 90 -12.53 1.28 -11.59
N THR A 91 -13.66 0.86 -11.02
CA THR A 91 -14.77 1.72 -10.62
C THR A 91 -14.64 2.27 -9.21
N ASP A 92 -13.64 1.82 -8.45
CA ASP A 92 -13.44 2.29 -7.10
C ASP A 92 -12.76 3.66 -7.08
N GLU A 93 -13.33 4.56 -6.29
CA GLU A 93 -12.74 5.86 -6.01
C GLU A 93 -12.20 5.88 -4.58
N ILE A 94 -10.99 6.40 -4.41
CA ILE A 94 -10.44 6.65 -3.09
C ILE A 94 -11.24 7.81 -2.49
N PRO A 95 -11.96 7.61 -1.36
CA PRO A 95 -12.75 8.67 -0.74
C PRO A 95 -11.80 9.73 -0.15
N GLU A 96 -12.28 10.96 0.06
CA GLU A 96 -11.51 11.96 0.81
C GLU A 96 -11.34 11.56 2.28
N SER A 97 -10.43 12.23 3.00
CA SER A 97 -10.34 12.03 4.45
C SER A 97 -11.59 12.52 5.17
N ASP A 98 -11.88 11.95 6.35
CA ASP A 98 -12.97 12.42 7.21
C ASP A 98 -12.67 13.87 7.64
N PRO A 99 -13.63 14.82 7.58
CA PRO A 99 -13.44 16.18 8.09
C PRO A 99 -13.00 16.27 9.56
N LYS A 100 -13.20 15.21 10.35
CA LYS A 100 -12.77 15.07 11.75
C LYS A 100 -11.42 14.38 11.90
N ASP A 101 -10.75 14.03 10.81
CA ASP A 101 -9.42 13.45 10.83
C ASP A 101 -8.42 14.48 11.37
N CYS A 102 -7.73 14.14 12.46
CA CYS A 102 -6.68 14.95 13.07
C CYS A 102 -5.28 14.33 12.89
N THR A 103 -5.16 13.33 12.01
CA THR A 103 -3.90 12.63 11.75
C THR A 103 -3.01 13.42 10.78
N PRO A 104 -1.72 13.06 10.63
CA PRO A 104 -0.84 13.70 9.64
C PRO A 104 -1.35 13.63 8.19
N THR A 105 -2.29 12.73 7.89
CA THR A 105 -2.88 12.55 6.56
C THR A 105 -4.18 13.31 6.33
N ALA A 106 -4.68 14.06 7.31
CA ALA A 106 -5.98 14.73 7.23
C ALA A 106 -6.13 15.66 6.01
N GLY A 107 -5.05 16.33 5.61
CA GLY A 107 -5.03 17.22 4.44
C GLY A 107 -4.62 16.56 3.13
N LEU A 108 -4.40 15.24 3.10
CA LEU A 108 -3.99 14.53 1.88
C LEU A 108 -5.21 14.27 1.00
N LEU A 109 -5.27 14.92 -0.16
CA LEU A 109 -6.41 14.80 -1.07
C LEU A 109 -6.40 13.48 -1.84
N SER A 110 -7.56 12.99 -2.28
CA SER A 110 -7.64 11.77 -3.10
C SER A 110 -6.88 11.89 -4.43
N GLU A 111 -6.87 13.08 -5.04
CA GLU A 111 -6.09 13.36 -6.27
C GLU A 111 -4.58 13.27 -6.06
N GLN A 112 -4.11 13.37 -4.81
CA GLN A 112 -2.70 13.24 -4.46
C GLN A 112 -2.29 11.78 -4.22
N VAL A 113 -3.20 10.82 -4.38
CA VAL A 113 -2.97 9.42 -4.02
C VAL A 113 -3.07 8.54 -5.26
N VAL A 114 -2.09 7.66 -5.41
CA VAL A 114 -2.06 6.63 -6.44
C VAL A 114 -1.95 5.27 -5.76
N SER A 115 -3.01 4.47 -5.81
CA SER A 115 -3.00 3.13 -5.26
C SER A 115 -2.39 2.14 -6.24
N VAL A 116 -1.54 1.27 -5.71
CA VAL A 116 -0.97 0.11 -6.42
C VAL A 116 -1.71 -1.13 -5.94
N ASN A 117 -2.35 -1.85 -6.85
CA ASN A 117 -2.89 -3.18 -6.61
C ASN A 117 -1.77 -4.19 -6.72
N VAL A 118 -1.66 -5.02 -5.68
CA VAL A 118 -0.69 -6.10 -5.58
C VAL A 118 -1.46 -7.35 -5.22
N GLU A 119 -1.23 -8.44 -5.94
CA GLU A 119 -1.87 -9.72 -5.63
C GLU A 119 -1.46 -10.21 -4.24
N PRO A 120 -2.37 -10.86 -3.49
CA PRO A 120 -2.09 -11.30 -2.11
C PRO A 120 -0.86 -12.20 -1.99
N VAL A 121 -0.64 -13.10 -2.94
CA VAL A 121 0.52 -14.03 -2.93
C VAL A 121 1.84 -13.29 -3.08
N LEU A 122 1.88 -12.29 -3.98
CA LEU A 122 3.05 -11.45 -4.17
C LEU A 122 3.26 -10.55 -2.95
N PHE A 123 2.20 -9.92 -2.44
CA PHE A 123 2.28 -9.08 -1.25
C PHE A 123 2.81 -9.85 -0.04
N ASP A 124 2.30 -11.05 0.22
CA ASP A 124 2.75 -11.88 1.33
C ASP A 124 4.23 -12.26 1.19
N SER A 125 4.64 -12.70 -0.01
CA SER A 125 6.03 -13.10 -0.26
C SER A 125 7.01 -11.93 -0.18
N TYR A 126 6.62 -10.76 -0.69
CA TYR A 126 7.44 -9.56 -0.69
C TYR A 126 7.39 -8.81 0.65
N TYR A 127 6.22 -8.30 1.05
CA TYR A 127 6.10 -7.40 2.18
C TYR A 127 6.21 -8.16 3.51
N ASN A 128 5.49 -9.28 3.67
CA ASN A 128 5.56 -10.05 4.92
C ASN A 128 6.86 -10.86 4.97
N GLY A 129 7.16 -11.66 3.94
CA GLY A 129 8.36 -12.51 3.92
C GLY A 129 9.66 -11.73 3.77
N CYS A 130 9.88 -11.09 2.62
CA CYS A 130 11.16 -10.41 2.37
C CYS A 130 11.36 -9.17 3.25
N CYS A 131 10.42 -8.23 3.29
CA CYS A 131 10.59 -6.99 4.04
C CYS A 131 10.50 -7.20 5.56
N ASN A 132 9.44 -7.85 6.08
CA ASN A 132 9.19 -7.91 7.52
C ASN A 132 9.84 -9.11 8.23
N GLU A 133 9.98 -10.27 7.59
CA GLU A 133 10.63 -11.44 8.20
C GLU A 133 12.14 -11.48 7.94
N THR A 134 12.64 -10.87 6.85
CA THR A 134 14.08 -10.91 6.52
C THR A 134 14.79 -9.57 6.73
N PHE A 135 14.40 -8.51 6.02
CA PHE A 135 15.13 -7.24 6.07
C PHE A 135 14.94 -6.49 7.39
N TRP A 136 13.72 -6.49 7.93
CA TRP A 136 13.43 -5.80 9.18
C TRP A 136 14.29 -6.33 10.34
N PRO A 137 14.32 -7.65 10.64
CA PRO A 137 15.16 -8.17 11.73
C PRO A 137 16.66 -7.96 11.47
N LEU A 138 17.09 -8.11 10.21
CA LEU A 138 18.48 -7.86 9.79
C LEU A 138 18.93 -6.42 10.10
N PHE A 139 18.13 -5.42 9.74
CA PHE A 139 18.46 -4.01 9.96
C PHE A 139 18.25 -3.51 11.39
N HIS A 140 17.55 -4.29 12.22
CA HIS A 140 17.31 -3.96 13.63
C HIS A 140 18.13 -4.81 14.60
N SER A 141 19.15 -5.51 14.10
CA SER A 141 20.02 -6.36 14.92
C SER A 141 19.24 -7.38 15.77
N MET A 142 18.15 -7.90 15.20
CA MET A 142 17.37 -9.02 15.73
C MET A 142 17.53 -10.24 14.82
N PRO A 143 18.75 -10.73 14.53
CA PRO A 143 18.89 -11.96 13.77
C PRO A 143 18.21 -13.09 14.57
N GLY A 144 17.29 -13.80 13.90
CA GLY A 144 16.57 -14.95 14.46
C GLY A 144 17.48 -16.14 14.73
#